data_AF-A0A165CR16-F1
#
_entry.id   AF-A0A165CR16-F1
#
_cell.length_a   1.000
_cell.length_b   1.000
_cell.length_c   1.000
_cell.angle_alpha   90.00
_cell.angle_beta   90.00
_cell.angle_gamma   90.00
#
_symmetry.space_group_name_H-M   'P 1'
#
loop_
_entity.id
_entity.type
_entity.pdbx_description
1 polymer ?
#
loop_
_entity_poly.entity_id
_entity_poly.type
_entity_poly.pdbx_seq_one_letter_code
_entity_poly.pdbx_strand_id
1 'polypeptide(L)'
;AGTLWVCDRCFKYMKNASSHEHHFKTCHLSHPPGRKVYQKGALTIWEVDGALSKLFCQNLSLFGKLFIDVKEIYFDVEPFMFYLLTDGDPKRDHVLGFFSKEKVSYDNNNLACIITFPPYQKRGYGMLMIEFSYELSRRDGVFGSPERPLSESGVRTYLAFWISMLVRHMRLAFEVPGSPTRSGTNIRRWKNTKGWDGELPRTRARAGALPNGSHQEDPFAGRRTISGLDVSVKISLQDLAQATYIRPEDIAMALNECSLLKRQRTMGTDSHAEIIISQRDLERVAETYHVKPQFLHLDHVML
;
A
#
# COMPACT_ATOMS: atom_id res chain seq x y z
N ALA A 1 11.63 36.68 -0.68
CA ALA A 1 11.39 35.26 -0.32
C ALA A 1 12.73 34.65 0.11
N GLY A 2 12.74 33.87 1.20
CA GLY A 2 13.96 33.16 1.64
C GLY A 2 14.03 31.75 1.06
N THR A 3 15.23 31.22 0.83
CA THR A 3 15.48 29.84 0.37
C THR A 3 16.00 28.99 1.51
N LEU A 4 15.39 27.83 1.75
CA LEU A 4 15.88 26.83 2.71
C LEU A 4 16.69 25.76 1.97
N TRP A 5 17.89 25.46 2.46
CA TRP A 5 18.76 24.43 1.89
C TRP A 5 18.69 23.17 2.73
N VAL A 6 18.29 22.04 2.16
CA VAL A 6 18.08 20.79 2.90
C VAL A 6 18.99 19.71 2.36
N CYS A 7 19.76 19.06 3.24
CA CYS A 7 20.56 17.91 2.86
C CYS A 7 19.66 16.73 2.46
N ASP A 8 19.86 16.20 1.26
CA ASP A 8 19.11 15.05 0.73
C ASP A 8 19.47 13.71 1.39
N ARG A 9 20.48 13.68 2.26
CA ARG A 9 20.89 12.49 3.02
C ARG A 9 20.26 12.49 4.42
N CYS A 10 20.51 13.53 5.21
CA CYS A 10 20.16 13.59 6.63
C CYS A 10 19.03 14.58 6.97
N PHE A 11 18.44 15.23 5.96
CA PHE A 11 17.40 16.26 6.09
C PHE A 11 17.78 17.50 6.91
N LYS A 12 19.05 17.65 7.31
CA LYS A 12 19.52 18.87 7.97
C LYS A 12 19.21 20.08 7.10
N TYR A 13 18.47 21.03 7.65
CA TYR A 13 18.10 22.27 6.99
C TYR A 13 19.06 23.41 7.39
N MET A 14 19.34 24.30 6.44
CA MET A 14 20.34 25.36 6.55
C MET A 14 19.85 26.63 5.85
N LYS A 15 20.28 27.78 6.37
CA LYS A 15 19.86 29.10 5.87
C LYS A 15 20.64 29.58 4.64
N ASN A 16 21.85 29.07 4.42
CA ASN A 16 22.80 29.61 3.43
C ASN A 16 23.33 28.49 2.52
N ALA A 17 23.60 28.82 1.25
CA ALA A 17 24.17 27.88 0.29
C ALA A 17 25.55 27.36 0.73
N SER A 18 26.41 28.24 1.27
CA SER A 18 27.77 27.88 1.69
C SER A 18 27.80 26.86 2.84
N SER A 19 26.87 26.98 3.80
CA SER A 19 26.77 25.99 4.88
C SER A 19 26.23 24.65 4.38
N HIS A 20 25.30 24.67 3.42
CA HIS A 20 24.84 23.47 2.73
C HIS A 20 25.96 22.79 1.93
N GLU A 21 26.77 23.54 1.18
CA GLU A 21 27.87 22.99 0.41
C GLU A 21 28.94 22.35 1.30
N HIS A 22 29.30 23.02 2.40
CA HIS A 22 30.22 22.47 3.40
C HIS A 22 29.65 21.20 4.05
N HIS A 23 28.36 21.20 4.39
CA HIS A 23 27.70 20.03 4.94
C HIS A 23 27.63 18.87 3.93
N PHE A 24 27.36 19.15 2.65
CA PHE A 24 27.29 18.13 1.60
C PHE A 24 28.63 17.39 1.45
N LYS A 25 29.76 18.09 1.62
CA LYS A 25 31.11 17.51 1.56
C LYS A 25 31.46 16.67 2.80
N THR A 26 30.83 16.93 3.94
CA THR A 26 31.13 16.30 5.25
C THR A 26 30.06 15.30 5.71
N CYS A 27 28.89 15.27 5.07
CA CYS A 27 27.82 14.34 5.40
C CYS A 27 28.15 12.93 4.90
N HIS A 28 28.45 12.03 5.84
CA HIS A 28 28.80 10.63 5.54
C HIS A 28 27.59 9.70 5.41
N LEU A 29 26.36 10.20 5.60
CA LEU A 29 25.15 9.39 5.52
C LEU A 29 24.88 9.03 4.05
N SER A 30 24.85 7.74 3.73
CA SER A 30 24.58 7.20 2.38
C SER A 30 23.22 6.51 2.27
N HIS A 31 22.53 6.28 3.38
CA HIS A 31 21.21 5.70 3.43
C HIS A 31 20.48 6.18 4.70
N PRO A 32 19.14 6.04 4.79
CA PRO A 32 18.44 6.28 6.04
C PRO A 32 19.04 5.49 7.21
N PRO A 33 18.97 6.00 8.46
CA PRO A 33 19.33 5.19 9.62
C PRO A 33 18.39 3.98 9.77
N GLY A 34 18.55 3.21 10.85
CA GLY A 34 17.67 2.07 11.14
C GLY A 34 17.97 0.85 10.28
N ARG A 35 16.93 0.05 9.97
CA ARG A 35 17.09 -1.25 9.29
C ARG A 35 16.22 -1.34 8.03
N LYS A 36 16.66 -2.14 7.07
CA LYS A 36 15.85 -2.48 5.89
C LYS A 36 14.75 -3.47 6.28
N VAL A 37 13.53 -3.22 5.81
CA VAL A 37 12.36 -4.07 6.05
C VAL A 37 11.66 -4.51 4.76
N TYR A 38 12.11 -4.00 3.62
CA TYR A 38 11.74 -4.47 2.29
C TYR A 38 12.83 -4.08 1.30
N GLN A 39 13.19 -4.97 0.37
CA GLN A 39 14.10 -4.62 -0.71
C GLN A 39 13.80 -5.39 -2.00
N LYS A 40 13.41 -4.67 -3.06
CA LYS A 40 13.23 -5.21 -4.41
C LYS A 40 14.02 -4.38 -5.43
N GLY A 41 15.15 -4.93 -5.87
CA GLY A 41 16.08 -4.20 -6.72
C GLY A 41 16.63 -2.98 -5.98
N ALA A 42 16.53 -1.81 -6.60
CA ALA A 42 16.95 -0.53 -6.01
C ALA A 42 15.94 0.05 -4.99
N LEU A 43 14.68 -0.37 -5.04
CA LEU A 43 13.64 0.12 -4.12
C LEU A 43 13.78 -0.57 -2.76
N THR A 44 13.96 0.23 -1.71
CA THR A 44 14.13 -0.24 -0.33
C THR A 44 13.19 0.52 0.60
N ILE A 45 12.59 -0.16 1.58
CA ILE A 45 11.91 0.49 2.71
C ILE A 45 12.78 0.32 3.95
N TRP A 46 13.11 1.45 4.56
CA TRP A 46 13.87 1.54 5.80
C TRP A 46 12.94 1.84 6.98
N GLU A 47 13.02 1.03 8.02
CA GLU A 47 12.35 1.27 9.30
C GLU A 47 13.29 2.02 10.24
N VAL A 48 12.84 3.20 10.68
CA VAL A 48 13.58 4.12 11.54
C VAL A 48 12.77 4.42 12.79
N ASP A 49 13.33 4.09 13.94
CA ASP A 49 12.75 4.44 15.23
C ASP A 49 13.00 5.92 15.55
N GLY A 50 11.92 6.69 15.77
CA GLY A 50 11.98 8.11 16.10
C GLY A 50 12.63 8.43 17.45
N ALA A 51 12.65 7.48 18.40
CA ALA A 51 13.36 7.61 19.67
C ALA A 51 14.88 7.43 19.49
N LEU A 52 15.29 6.49 18.64
CA LEU A 52 16.72 6.22 18.39
C LEU A 52 17.35 7.24 17.44
N SER A 53 16.59 7.72 16.45
CA SER A 53 17.07 8.65 15.41
C SER A 53 16.37 10.01 15.47
N LYS A 54 16.17 10.55 16.68
CA LYS A 54 15.36 11.74 16.96
C LYS A 54 15.61 12.92 16.03
N LEU A 55 16.86 13.40 15.92
CA LEU A 55 17.18 14.56 15.08
C LEU A 55 16.87 14.32 13.59
N PHE A 56 17.13 13.10 13.10
CA PHE A 56 16.80 12.74 11.71
C PHE A 56 15.29 12.75 11.48
N CYS A 57 14.52 12.14 12.38
CA CYS A 57 13.06 12.08 12.28
C CYS A 57 12.39 13.45 12.46
N GLN A 58 12.94 14.34 13.29
CA GLN A 58 12.50 15.72 13.42
C GLN A 58 12.73 16.50 12.11
N ASN A 59 13.94 16.42 11.55
CA ASN A 59 14.28 17.05 10.28
C ASN A 59 13.40 16.54 9.13
N LEU A 60 13.20 15.22 9.05
CA LEU A 60 12.33 14.58 8.07
C LEU A 60 10.87 15.05 8.25
N SER A 61 10.39 15.15 9.49
CA SER A 61 9.03 15.60 9.79
C SER A 61 8.80 17.05 9.41
N LEU A 62 9.76 17.94 9.69
CA LEU A 62 9.73 19.33 9.26
C LEU A 62 9.76 19.46 7.74
N PHE A 63 10.58 18.66 7.06
CA PHE A 63 10.59 18.64 5.60
C PHE A 63 9.27 18.12 5.03
N GLY A 64 8.69 17.07 5.63
CA GLY A 64 7.38 16.54 5.27
C GLY A 64 6.24 17.55 5.48
N LYS A 65 6.29 18.37 6.54
CA LYS A 65 5.30 19.41 6.83
C LYS A 65 5.14 20.43 5.70
N LEU A 66 6.17 20.64 4.88
CA LEU A 66 6.09 21.50 3.70
C LEU A 66 5.10 21.00 2.65
N PHE A 67 4.73 19.71 2.69
CA PHE A 67 3.89 19.04 1.70
C PHE A 67 2.69 18.30 2.31
N ILE A 68 2.55 18.34 3.64
CA ILE A 68 1.45 17.72 4.39
C ILE A 68 0.78 18.81 5.23
N ASP A 69 -0.38 19.29 4.77
CA ASP A 69 -1.05 20.42 5.39
C ASP A 69 -1.44 20.14 6.84
N VAL A 70 -2.00 18.96 7.10
CA VAL A 70 -2.57 18.56 8.40
C VAL A 70 -1.59 17.87 9.34
N LYS A 71 -0.27 17.96 9.08
CA LYS A 71 0.73 17.38 9.97
C LYS A 71 0.95 18.28 11.19
N GLU A 72 0.53 17.83 12.36
CA GLU A 72 0.65 18.60 13.61
C GLU A 72 1.90 18.23 14.42
N ILE A 73 2.38 16.98 14.33
CA ILE A 73 3.52 16.50 15.13
C ILE A 73 4.81 16.48 14.29
N TYR A 74 5.82 17.24 14.72
CA TYR A 74 7.14 17.28 14.06
C TYR A 74 8.34 17.32 15.01
N PHE A 75 8.15 17.58 16.31
CA PHE A 75 9.22 17.54 17.31
C PHE A 75 9.17 16.29 18.20
N ASP A 76 7.97 15.90 18.64
CA ASP A 76 7.73 14.73 19.50
C ASP A 76 7.65 13.44 18.67
N VAL A 77 8.76 13.08 18.05
CA VAL A 77 8.86 11.95 17.11
C VAL A 77 9.12 10.60 17.78
N GLU A 78 9.45 10.59 19.07
CA GLU A 78 9.81 9.38 19.82
C GLU A 78 8.72 8.29 19.86
N PRO A 79 7.41 8.63 19.91
CA PRO A 79 6.33 7.66 19.85
C PRO A 79 6.12 7.02 18.47
N PHE A 80 6.87 7.40 17.44
CA PHE A 80 6.62 7.00 16.06
C PHE A 80 7.73 6.10 15.50
N MET A 81 7.32 5.13 14.69
CA MET A 81 8.14 4.46 13.70
C MET A 81 7.99 5.18 12.36
N PHE A 82 9.08 5.36 11.64
CA PHE A 82 9.11 5.94 10.30
C PHE A 82 9.54 4.87 9.30
N TYR A 83 8.86 4.82 8.16
CA TYR A 83 9.13 3.90 7.06
C TYR A 83 9.45 4.70 5.82
N LEU A 84 10.74 4.79 5.47
CA LEU A 84 11.23 5.59 4.36
C LEU A 84 11.39 4.73 3.12
N LEU A 85 10.76 5.12 2.02
CA LEU A 85 10.98 4.51 0.72
C LEU A 85 12.16 5.20 0.03
N THR A 86 13.13 4.42 -0.42
CA THR A 86 14.31 4.90 -1.15
C THR A 86 14.45 4.25 -2.52
N ASP A 87 15.14 4.95 -3.42
CA ASP A 87 15.69 4.40 -4.66
C ASP A 87 17.22 4.43 -4.57
N GLY A 88 17.85 3.26 -4.63
CA GLY A 88 19.29 3.11 -4.49
C GLY A 88 20.06 3.28 -5.80
N ASP A 89 21.12 4.08 -5.77
CA ASP A 89 22.18 4.08 -6.78
C ASP A 89 23.49 3.50 -6.18
N PRO A 90 24.57 3.32 -6.96
CA PRO A 90 25.82 2.76 -6.45
C PRO A 90 26.48 3.54 -5.30
N LYS A 91 26.07 4.79 -5.06
CA LYS A 91 26.64 5.69 -4.06
C LYS A 91 25.75 5.83 -2.83
N ARG A 92 24.42 5.82 -2.99
CA ARG A 92 23.47 6.10 -1.90
C ARG A 92 22.02 5.72 -2.22
N ASP A 93 21.23 5.69 -1.16
CA ASP A 93 19.78 5.57 -1.19
C ASP A 93 19.12 6.95 -1.14
N HIS A 94 18.40 7.31 -2.20
CA HIS A 94 17.68 8.58 -2.29
C HIS A 94 16.27 8.43 -1.73
N VAL A 95 15.92 9.19 -0.70
CA VAL A 95 14.58 9.13 -0.10
C VAL A 95 13.53 9.72 -1.05
N LEU A 96 12.54 8.90 -1.39
CA LEU A 96 11.43 9.25 -2.28
C LEU A 96 10.20 9.73 -1.53
N GLY A 97 10.07 9.30 -0.28
CA GLY A 97 8.91 9.54 0.57
C GLY A 97 8.98 8.73 1.85
N PHE A 98 8.02 8.94 2.73
CA PHE A 98 7.90 8.16 3.96
C PHE A 98 6.44 8.06 4.40
N PHE A 99 6.17 7.10 5.28
CA PHE A 99 5.04 7.17 6.18
C PHE A 99 5.49 6.99 7.64
N SER A 100 4.71 7.48 8.59
CA SER A 100 4.91 7.26 10.02
C SER A 100 3.77 6.42 10.60
N LYS A 101 4.07 5.63 11.63
CA LYS A 101 3.11 4.81 12.38
C LYS A 101 3.39 5.03 13.87
N GLU A 102 2.34 5.26 14.67
CA GLU A 102 2.49 5.28 16.13
C GLU A 102 2.91 3.90 16.63
N LYS A 103 3.86 3.85 17.56
CA LYS A 103 4.26 2.59 18.22
C LYS A 103 3.08 2.00 19.02
N VAL A 104 2.26 2.86 19.60
CA VAL A 104 1.02 2.52 20.30
C VAL A 104 -0.07 3.43 19.75
N SER A 105 -1.00 2.86 19.00
CA SER A 105 -2.14 3.60 18.44
C SER A 105 -3.44 3.13 19.10
N TYR A 106 -4.06 3.99 19.90
CA TYR A 106 -5.32 3.66 20.60
C TYR A 106 -6.48 3.47 19.63
N ASP A 107 -6.46 4.21 18.52
CA ASP A 107 -7.45 4.09 17.46
C ASP A 107 -7.10 2.99 16.45
N ASN A 108 -6.03 2.21 16.67
CA ASN A 108 -5.49 1.19 15.75
C ASN A 108 -5.12 1.73 14.35
N ASN A 109 -4.66 2.97 14.26
CA ASN A 109 -4.23 3.53 12.98
C ASN A 109 -2.90 2.88 12.56
N ASN A 110 -2.85 2.33 11.34
CA ASN A 110 -1.62 1.70 10.84
C ASN A 110 -0.68 2.68 10.14
N LEU A 111 -1.14 3.92 9.98
CA LEU A 111 -0.44 5.00 9.31
C LEU A 111 -0.95 6.34 9.85
N ALA A 112 -0.04 7.18 10.32
CA ALA A 112 -0.31 8.53 10.84
C ALA A 112 -0.15 9.59 9.73
N CYS A 113 1.04 9.67 9.14
CA CYS A 113 1.32 10.57 8.02
C CYS A 113 1.91 9.78 6.86
N ILE A 114 1.65 10.20 5.62
CA ILE A 114 2.27 9.65 4.41
C ILE A 114 2.58 10.76 3.42
N ILE A 115 3.74 10.69 2.79
CA ILE A 115 4.11 11.58 1.69
C ILE A 115 5.00 10.86 0.69
N THR A 116 4.67 10.98 -0.59
CA THR A 116 5.65 10.84 -1.67
C THR A 116 6.08 12.25 -2.06
N PHE A 117 7.38 12.54 -2.04
CA PHE A 117 7.86 13.88 -2.34
C PHE A 117 7.47 14.30 -3.76
N PRO A 118 7.15 15.59 -3.99
CA PRO A 118 6.53 16.05 -5.24
C PRO A 118 7.18 15.55 -6.55
N PRO A 119 8.52 15.50 -6.70
CA PRO A 119 9.16 15.02 -7.94
C PRO A 119 8.89 13.54 -8.27
N TYR A 120 8.49 12.75 -7.26
CA TYR A 120 8.33 11.30 -7.33
C TYR A 120 6.86 10.86 -7.30
N GLN A 121 5.92 11.79 -7.20
CA GLN A 121 4.49 11.48 -7.19
C GLN A 121 4.01 10.87 -8.51
N LYS A 122 2.86 10.19 -8.46
CA LYS A 122 2.20 9.53 -9.62
C LYS A 122 3.02 8.39 -10.25
N ARG A 123 3.99 7.82 -9.53
CA ARG A 123 4.82 6.67 -9.98
C ARG A 123 4.52 5.35 -9.24
N GLY A 124 3.49 5.31 -8.39
CA GLY A 124 3.10 4.12 -7.62
C GLY A 124 3.77 3.99 -6.24
N TYR A 125 4.69 4.88 -5.88
CA TYR A 125 5.37 4.86 -4.59
C TYR A 125 4.45 5.00 -3.38
N GLY A 126 3.44 5.89 -3.47
CA GLY A 126 2.40 5.99 -2.44
C GLY A 126 1.60 4.70 -2.26
N MET A 127 1.29 4.00 -3.37
CA MET A 127 0.62 2.69 -3.34
C MET A 127 1.49 1.66 -2.64
N LEU A 128 2.79 1.57 -2.98
CA LEU A 128 3.71 0.64 -2.32
C LEU A 128 3.81 0.88 -0.81
N MET A 129 3.88 2.13 -0.37
CA MET A 129 3.91 2.46 1.07
C MET A 129 2.60 2.10 1.78
N ILE A 130 1.43 2.31 1.16
CA ILE A 130 0.14 1.86 1.71
C ILE A 130 0.07 0.33 1.76
N GLU A 131 0.45 -0.37 0.70
CA GLU A 131 0.46 -1.83 0.71
C GLU A 131 1.39 -2.38 1.81
N PHE A 132 2.54 -1.73 2.04
CA PHE A 132 3.44 -2.08 3.13
C PHE A 132 2.86 -1.78 4.52
N SER A 133 2.10 -0.69 4.71
CA SER A 133 1.45 -0.42 6.02
C SER A 133 0.40 -1.47 6.38
N TYR A 134 -0.34 -1.98 5.39
CA TYR A 134 -1.27 -3.09 5.59
C TYR A 134 -0.56 -4.44 5.79
N GLU A 135 0.63 -4.64 5.21
CA GLU A 135 1.47 -5.79 5.53
C GLU A 135 1.89 -5.81 7.00
N LEU A 136 2.21 -4.65 7.58
CA LEU A 136 2.48 -4.52 9.00
C LEU A 136 1.24 -4.89 9.83
N SER A 137 0.07 -4.33 9.50
CA SER A 137 -1.21 -4.67 10.16
C SER A 137 -1.51 -6.17 10.13
N ARG A 138 -1.28 -6.83 8.99
CA ARG A 138 -1.45 -8.28 8.82
C ARG A 138 -0.56 -9.08 9.78
N ARG A 139 0.69 -8.67 9.94
CA ARG A 139 1.64 -9.34 10.84
C ARG A 139 1.32 -9.10 12.31
N ASP A 140 0.83 -7.90 12.63
CA ASP A 140 0.39 -7.53 13.98
C ASP A 140 -0.97 -8.17 14.35
N GLY A 141 -1.69 -8.76 13.38
CA GLY A 141 -3.00 -9.37 13.62
C GLY A 141 -4.12 -8.35 13.86
N VAL A 142 -3.95 -7.10 13.43
CA VAL A 142 -4.89 -5.99 13.68
C VAL A 142 -5.42 -5.41 12.38
N PHE A 143 -6.65 -4.87 12.39
CA PHE A 143 -7.21 -4.19 11.24
C PHE A 143 -6.61 -2.78 11.09
N GLY A 144 -6.11 -2.48 9.89
CA GLY A 144 -5.47 -1.21 9.57
C GLY A 144 -6.43 -0.18 8.95
N SER A 145 -6.25 1.06 9.35
CA SER A 145 -6.83 2.25 8.71
C SER A 145 -5.85 3.42 8.85
N PRO A 146 -5.81 4.36 7.89
CA PRO A 146 -5.05 5.59 8.07
C PRO A 146 -5.71 6.53 9.08
N GLU A 147 -4.88 7.33 9.75
CA GLU A 147 -5.32 8.52 10.46
C GLU A 147 -6.00 9.51 9.49
N ARG A 148 -7.03 10.20 9.99
CA ARG A 148 -7.84 11.16 9.24
C ARG A 148 -7.66 12.56 9.85
N PRO A 149 -7.74 13.64 9.05
CA PRO A 149 -8.12 13.69 7.63
C PRO A 149 -6.98 13.34 6.67
N LEU A 150 -7.33 12.73 5.53
CA LEU A 150 -6.41 12.49 4.41
C LEU A 150 -6.39 13.69 3.44
N SER A 151 -5.26 13.90 2.77
CA SER A 151 -5.22 14.80 1.60
C SER A 151 -6.05 14.28 0.45
N GLU A 152 -6.46 15.14 -0.50
CA GLU A 152 -7.24 14.73 -1.68
C GLU A 152 -6.54 13.64 -2.51
N SER A 153 -5.21 13.70 -2.62
CA SER A 153 -4.41 12.63 -3.26
C SER A 153 -4.33 11.38 -2.40
N GLY A 154 -4.29 11.53 -1.08
CA GLY A 154 -4.37 10.43 -0.11
C GLY A 154 -5.67 9.65 -0.24
N VAL A 155 -6.82 10.32 -0.20
CA VAL A 155 -8.16 9.69 -0.37
C VAL A 155 -8.23 8.88 -1.66
N ARG A 156 -7.83 9.48 -2.80
CA ARG A 156 -7.82 8.77 -4.09
C ARG A 156 -6.94 7.54 -4.09
N THR A 157 -5.76 7.61 -3.46
CA THR A 157 -4.82 6.49 -3.43
C THR A 157 -5.33 5.37 -2.52
N TYR A 158 -5.89 5.70 -1.35
CA TYR A 158 -6.50 4.72 -0.44
C TYR A 158 -7.73 4.04 -1.04
N LEU A 159 -8.63 4.78 -1.69
CA LEU A 159 -9.77 4.18 -2.40
C LEU A 159 -9.30 3.22 -3.50
N ALA A 160 -8.32 3.63 -4.32
CA ALA A 160 -7.74 2.77 -5.33
C ALA A 160 -7.10 1.51 -4.74
N PHE A 161 -6.42 1.63 -3.59
CA PHE A 161 -5.84 0.51 -2.86
C PHE A 161 -6.93 -0.45 -2.35
N TRP A 162 -7.92 0.04 -1.61
CA TRP A 162 -8.99 -0.78 -1.03
C TRP A 162 -9.78 -1.50 -2.11
N ILE A 163 -10.20 -0.80 -3.17
CA ILE A 163 -10.90 -1.42 -4.31
C ILE A 163 -10.02 -2.50 -4.96
N SER A 164 -8.74 -2.20 -5.21
CA SER A 164 -7.82 -3.16 -5.82
C SER A 164 -7.61 -4.39 -4.93
N MET A 165 -7.52 -4.21 -3.61
CA MET A 165 -7.36 -5.32 -2.65
C MET A 165 -8.60 -6.21 -2.62
N LEU A 166 -9.79 -5.61 -2.52
CA LEU A 166 -11.06 -6.33 -2.52
C LEU A 166 -11.28 -7.10 -3.82
N VAL A 167 -11.04 -6.47 -4.97
CA VAL A 167 -11.16 -7.12 -6.28
C VAL A 167 -10.19 -8.29 -6.42
N ARG A 168 -8.91 -8.10 -6.07
CA ARG A 168 -7.91 -9.17 -6.12
C ARG A 168 -8.28 -10.34 -5.22
N HIS A 169 -8.73 -10.07 -4.00
CA HIS A 169 -9.14 -11.11 -3.07
C HIS A 169 -10.38 -11.86 -3.55
N MET A 170 -11.42 -11.15 -4.00
CA MET A 170 -12.67 -11.76 -4.48
C MET A 170 -12.47 -12.56 -5.77
N ARG A 171 -11.50 -12.21 -6.63
CA ARG A 171 -11.17 -13.02 -7.81
C ARG A 171 -10.80 -14.46 -7.45
N LEU A 172 -10.13 -14.67 -6.31
CA LEU A 172 -9.82 -16.02 -5.80
C LEU A 172 -11.10 -16.85 -5.55
N ALA A 173 -12.21 -16.19 -5.21
CA ALA A 173 -13.50 -16.84 -5.03
C ALA A 173 -14.16 -17.28 -6.35
N PHE A 174 -13.66 -16.82 -7.50
CA PHE A 174 -14.20 -17.16 -8.83
C PHE A 174 -13.22 -18.01 -9.65
N GLU A 175 -12.03 -18.28 -9.15
CA GLU A 175 -11.10 -19.26 -9.73
C GLU A 175 -11.59 -20.68 -9.43
N VAL A 176 -12.43 -21.22 -10.31
CA VAL A 176 -12.90 -22.61 -10.22
C VAL A 176 -11.80 -23.55 -10.75
N PRO A 177 -11.32 -24.53 -9.94
CA PRO A 177 -10.41 -25.56 -10.43
C PRO A 177 -11.06 -26.33 -11.59
N GLY A 178 -10.43 -26.32 -12.77
CA GLY A 178 -10.89 -27.05 -13.95
C GLY A 178 -11.67 -26.25 -14.99
N SER A 179 -11.83 -24.93 -14.85
CA SER A 179 -12.36 -24.13 -15.97
C SER A 179 -11.33 -24.01 -17.11
N PRO A 180 -11.73 -24.14 -18.39
CA PRO A 180 -10.81 -23.97 -19.50
C PRO A 180 -10.35 -22.52 -19.52
N THR A 181 -9.05 -22.30 -19.29
CA THR A 181 -8.40 -21.01 -19.51
C THR A 181 -8.78 -20.52 -20.91
N ARG A 182 -9.51 -19.39 -21.01
CA ARG A 182 -9.73 -18.72 -22.30
C ARG A 182 -8.37 -18.37 -22.88
N SER A 183 -7.92 -19.18 -23.83
CA SER A 183 -6.75 -18.93 -24.65
C SER A 183 -6.96 -17.65 -25.46
N GLY A 184 -6.04 -16.70 -25.31
CA GLY A 184 -5.65 -15.75 -26.34
C GLY A 184 -6.67 -14.69 -26.75
N THR A 185 -6.61 -13.52 -26.13
CA THR A 185 -6.84 -12.26 -26.85
C THR A 185 -5.49 -11.59 -27.10
N ASN A 186 -5.17 -11.45 -28.39
CA ASN A 186 -3.98 -10.79 -28.90
C ASN A 186 -3.81 -9.40 -28.27
N ILE A 187 -2.81 -9.24 -27.42
CA ILE A 187 -2.34 -7.93 -26.96
C ILE A 187 -1.80 -7.21 -28.20
N ARG A 188 -2.56 -6.23 -28.71
CA ARG A 188 -2.10 -5.33 -29.76
C ARG A 188 -0.88 -4.57 -29.24
N ARG A 189 0.23 -4.75 -29.95
CA ARG A 189 1.53 -4.10 -29.76
C ARG A 189 1.35 -2.58 -29.83
N TRP A 190 1.40 -1.89 -28.69
CA TRP A 190 1.40 -0.43 -28.64
C TRP A 190 2.80 0.08 -29.01
N LYS A 191 2.90 1.02 -29.95
CA LYS A 191 4.17 1.61 -30.41
C LYS A 191 4.65 2.67 -29.43
N ASN A 192 5.93 2.57 -29.07
CA ASN A 192 6.67 3.42 -28.15
C ASN A 192 6.68 4.91 -28.52
N THR A 193 6.51 5.76 -27.52
CA THR A 193 7.10 7.11 -27.47
C THR A 193 7.89 7.26 -26.16
N LYS A 194 9.21 7.19 -26.32
CA LYS A 194 10.35 7.44 -25.41
C LYS A 194 10.06 7.79 -23.93
N GLY A 195 10.42 6.88 -23.03
CA GLY A 195 10.74 7.15 -21.62
C GLY A 195 10.57 5.93 -20.70
N TRP A 196 11.69 5.37 -20.23
CA TRP A 196 11.86 4.27 -19.26
C TRP A 196 11.91 2.85 -19.83
N ASP A 197 13.13 2.33 -19.97
CA ASP A 197 13.43 0.94 -20.34
C ASP A 197 13.78 0.16 -19.07
N GLY A 198 12.86 -0.70 -18.65
CA GLY A 198 13.01 -1.56 -17.48
C GLY A 198 12.03 -2.73 -17.51
N GLU A 199 11.83 -3.33 -18.68
CA GLU A 199 11.11 -4.62 -18.75
C GLU A 199 12.02 -5.73 -18.23
N LEU A 200 11.56 -6.37 -17.15
CA LEU A 200 12.06 -7.66 -16.70
C LEU A 200 11.51 -8.77 -17.60
N PRO A 201 12.27 -9.86 -17.84
CA PRO A 201 11.75 -11.05 -18.50
C PRO A 201 10.52 -11.56 -17.76
N ARG A 202 9.52 -12.05 -18.51
CA ARG A 202 8.39 -12.82 -17.96
C ARG A 202 8.91 -14.09 -17.29
N THR A 203 9.35 -14.01 -16.04
CA THR A 203 9.39 -15.20 -15.18
C THR A 203 7.95 -15.52 -14.81
N ARG A 204 7.46 -16.67 -15.26
CA ARG A 204 6.27 -17.32 -14.68
C ARG A 204 6.46 -17.27 -13.15
N ALA A 205 5.69 -16.43 -12.48
CA ALA A 205 5.52 -16.54 -11.04
C ALA A 205 4.91 -17.93 -10.81
N ARG A 206 5.74 -18.89 -10.39
CA ARG A 206 5.23 -20.05 -9.68
C ARG A 206 4.58 -19.48 -8.43
N ALA A 207 3.26 -19.63 -8.32
CA ALA A 207 2.57 -19.51 -7.06
C ALA A 207 3.39 -20.25 -6.00
N GLY A 208 3.66 -19.58 -4.88
CA GLY A 208 4.44 -20.14 -3.78
C GLY A 208 3.89 -21.52 -3.42
N ALA A 209 4.71 -22.55 -3.62
CA ALA A 209 4.43 -23.86 -3.11
C ALA A 209 4.56 -23.79 -1.57
N LEU A 210 3.43 -23.88 -0.88
CA LEU A 210 3.40 -24.20 0.54
C LEU A 210 4.06 -25.58 0.74
N PRO A 211 4.87 -25.78 1.79
CA PRO A 211 5.43 -27.08 2.08
C PRO A 211 4.32 -28.03 2.57
N ASN A 212 4.19 -29.16 1.88
CA ASN A 212 3.51 -30.41 2.28
C ASN A 212 2.06 -30.33 2.79
N GLY A 213 1.14 -30.78 1.93
CA GLY A 213 0.19 -31.83 2.30
C GLY A 213 -0.94 -31.45 3.26
N SER A 214 -1.77 -30.50 2.89
CA SER A 214 -3.18 -30.49 3.31
C SER A 214 -4.02 -30.01 2.11
N HIS A 215 -5.15 -30.65 1.87
CA HIS A 215 -6.15 -30.13 0.94
C HIS A 215 -6.51 -28.73 1.44
N GLN A 216 -6.16 -27.69 0.68
CA GLN A 216 -6.54 -26.33 1.01
C GLN A 216 -8.06 -26.26 0.83
N GLU A 217 -8.80 -26.38 1.94
CA GLU A 217 -10.24 -26.21 1.93
C GLU A 217 -10.54 -24.86 1.29
N ASP A 218 -11.35 -24.89 0.22
CA ASP A 218 -11.72 -23.69 -0.51
C ASP A 218 -12.44 -22.73 0.44
N PRO A 219 -11.86 -21.55 0.75
CA PRO A 219 -12.41 -20.63 1.75
C PRO A 219 -13.75 -20.03 1.33
N PHE A 220 -14.17 -20.26 0.08
CA PHE A 220 -15.46 -19.85 -0.46
C PHE A 220 -16.40 -21.04 -0.72
N ALA A 221 -16.02 -22.27 -0.34
CA ALA A 221 -16.90 -23.43 -0.40
C ALA A 221 -18.18 -23.17 0.42
N GLY A 222 -19.34 -23.42 -0.18
CA GLY A 222 -20.65 -23.15 0.42
C GLY A 222 -21.13 -21.68 0.36
N ARG A 223 -20.25 -20.72 0.00
CA ARG A 223 -20.61 -19.30 -0.17
C ARG A 223 -20.94 -18.92 -1.62
N ARG A 224 -20.62 -19.80 -2.57
CA ARG A 224 -20.88 -19.61 -4.01
C ARG A 224 -22.29 -20.05 -4.38
N THR A 225 -22.99 -19.20 -5.13
CA THR A 225 -24.24 -19.55 -5.80
C THR A 225 -24.01 -19.50 -7.30
N ILE A 226 -24.40 -20.57 -8.01
CA ILE A 226 -24.30 -20.65 -9.47
C ILE A 226 -25.72 -20.55 -10.03
N SER A 227 -25.97 -19.54 -10.86
CA SER A 227 -27.24 -19.35 -11.57
C SER A 227 -26.97 -19.26 -13.07
N GLY A 228 -26.98 -20.41 -13.75
CA GLY A 228 -26.61 -20.49 -15.17
C GLY A 228 -25.11 -20.24 -15.37
N LEU A 229 -24.77 -19.17 -16.09
CA LEU A 229 -23.38 -18.74 -16.34
C LEU A 229 -22.86 -17.73 -15.30
N ASP A 230 -23.74 -17.18 -14.46
CA ASP A 230 -23.35 -16.20 -13.44
C ASP A 230 -23.00 -16.90 -12.12
N VAL A 231 -21.77 -16.68 -11.66
CA VAL A 231 -21.31 -17.08 -10.33
C VAL A 231 -21.39 -15.87 -9.41
N SER A 232 -22.02 -16.03 -8.25
CA SER A 232 -22.06 -15.03 -7.20
C SER A 232 -21.54 -15.59 -5.89
N VAL A 233 -20.97 -14.71 -5.06
CA VAL A 233 -20.43 -15.05 -3.74
C VAL A 233 -21.16 -14.23 -2.70
N LYS A 234 -21.66 -14.90 -1.67
CA LYS A 234 -22.17 -14.28 -0.44
C LYS A 234 -21.00 -14.09 0.53
N ILE A 235 -20.79 -12.86 0.96
CA ILE A 235 -19.70 -12.53 1.88
C ILE A 235 -20.09 -11.36 2.79
N SER A 236 -19.69 -11.42 4.06
CA SER A 236 -19.89 -10.31 4.99
C SER A 236 -18.74 -9.30 4.94
N LEU A 237 -18.96 -8.09 5.44
CA LEU A 237 -17.88 -7.12 5.65
C LEU A 237 -16.80 -7.65 6.61
N GLN A 238 -17.20 -8.47 7.58
CA GLN A 238 -16.28 -9.05 8.57
C GLN A 238 -15.36 -10.09 7.93
N ASP A 239 -15.87 -10.93 7.03
CA ASP A 239 -15.06 -11.88 6.26
C ASP A 239 -14.00 -11.16 5.42
N LEU A 240 -14.40 -10.08 4.75
CA LEU A 240 -13.49 -9.25 3.96
C LEU A 240 -12.44 -8.57 4.84
N ALA A 241 -12.83 -8.10 6.04
CA ALA A 241 -11.90 -7.51 6.99
C ALA A 241 -10.86 -8.52 7.48
N GLN A 242 -11.29 -9.74 7.81
CA GLN A 242 -10.38 -10.83 8.21
C GLN A 242 -9.41 -11.23 7.08
N ALA A 243 -9.88 -11.23 5.84
CA ALA A 243 -9.06 -11.61 4.70
C ALA A 243 -8.06 -10.52 4.26
N THR A 244 -8.45 -9.25 4.36
CA THR A 244 -7.68 -8.12 3.81
C THR A 244 -6.99 -7.26 4.86
N TYR A 245 -7.33 -7.45 6.14
CA TYR A 245 -6.91 -6.60 7.27
C TYR A 245 -7.31 -5.13 7.13
N ILE A 246 -8.30 -4.84 6.28
CA ILE A 246 -8.92 -3.52 6.14
C ILE A 246 -10.10 -3.44 7.12
N ARG A 247 -10.29 -2.30 7.77
CA ARG A 247 -11.44 -2.13 8.67
C ARG A 247 -12.77 -2.24 7.92
N PRO A 248 -13.83 -2.80 8.54
CA PRO A 248 -15.14 -2.93 7.91
C PRO A 248 -15.70 -1.61 7.35
N GLU A 249 -15.47 -0.48 8.02
CA GLU A 249 -15.90 0.85 7.57
C GLU A 249 -15.23 1.30 6.27
N ASP A 250 -13.93 1.03 6.11
CA ASP A 250 -13.18 1.35 4.90
C ASP A 250 -13.57 0.42 3.74
N ILE A 251 -13.85 -0.85 4.05
CA ILE A 251 -14.42 -1.81 3.08
C ILE A 251 -15.80 -1.34 2.60
N ALA A 252 -16.68 -0.96 3.52
CA ALA A 252 -18.01 -0.45 3.18
C ALA A 252 -17.91 0.80 2.31
N MET A 253 -16.98 1.72 2.61
CA MET A 253 -16.71 2.90 1.80
C MET A 253 -16.25 2.52 0.38
N ALA A 254 -15.28 1.61 0.26
CA ALA A 254 -14.76 1.16 -1.03
C ALA A 254 -15.82 0.44 -1.88
N LEU A 255 -16.62 -0.44 -1.26
CA LEU A 255 -17.71 -1.15 -1.95
C LEU A 255 -18.84 -0.21 -2.37
N ASN A 256 -19.14 0.82 -1.58
CA ASN A 256 -20.11 1.84 -1.93
C ASN A 256 -19.60 2.67 -3.12
N GLU A 257 -18.34 3.10 -3.08
CA GLU A 257 -17.68 3.85 -4.16
C GLU A 257 -17.76 3.12 -5.50
N CYS A 258 -17.47 1.81 -5.53
CA CYS A 258 -17.52 1.01 -6.75
C CYS A 258 -18.89 0.35 -7.03
N SER A 259 -19.95 0.74 -6.32
CA SER A 259 -21.32 0.24 -6.50
C SER A 259 -21.48 -1.29 -6.33
N LEU A 260 -20.63 -1.92 -5.52
CA LEU A 260 -20.73 -3.34 -5.14
C LEU A 260 -21.50 -3.54 -3.83
N LEU A 261 -21.76 -2.47 -3.07
CA LEU A 261 -22.55 -2.55 -1.83
C LEU A 261 -24.06 -2.63 -2.13
N LYS A 262 -24.54 -3.81 -2.51
CA LYS A 262 -25.98 -4.10 -2.65
C LYS A 262 -26.47 -4.78 -1.37
N ARG A 263 -27.07 -4.02 -0.46
CA ARG A 263 -27.65 -4.56 0.79
C ARG A 263 -28.90 -5.37 0.47
N GLN A 264 -28.93 -6.64 0.86
CA GLN A 264 -30.18 -7.38 0.95
C GLN A 264 -30.77 -7.18 2.35
N ARG A 265 -32.05 -6.81 2.44
CA ARG A 265 -32.81 -6.86 3.69
C ARG A 265 -32.98 -8.34 4.05
N THR A 266 -32.16 -8.85 4.95
CA THR A 266 -32.47 -10.11 5.65
C THR A 266 -33.63 -9.82 6.60
N MET A 267 -34.80 -10.41 6.34
CA MET A 267 -35.84 -10.55 7.37
C MET A 267 -35.37 -11.65 8.32
N GLY A 268 -34.54 -11.29 9.30
CA GLY A 268 -34.01 -12.24 10.27
C GLY A 268 -33.04 -11.56 11.22
N THR A 269 -33.04 -12.01 12.48
CA THR A 269 -32.30 -11.48 13.63
C THR A 269 -30.78 -11.66 13.57
N ASP A 270 -30.20 -12.00 12.42
CA ASP A 270 -28.76 -12.25 12.29
C ASP A 270 -27.98 -10.94 12.04
N SER A 271 -27.00 -10.71 12.91
CA SER A 271 -26.33 -9.44 13.18
C SER A 271 -25.26 -9.02 12.16
N HIS A 272 -25.10 -9.74 11.05
CA HIS A 272 -24.11 -9.41 10.02
C HIS A 272 -24.73 -9.38 8.63
N ALA A 273 -24.93 -8.18 8.09
CA ALA A 273 -25.46 -7.99 6.74
C ALA A 273 -24.52 -8.62 5.69
N GLU A 274 -25.02 -9.63 4.98
CA GLU A 274 -24.33 -10.25 3.85
C GLU A 274 -24.43 -9.38 2.58
N ILE A 275 -23.38 -9.43 1.75
CA ILE A 275 -23.31 -8.78 0.46
C ILE A 275 -23.17 -9.85 -0.62
N ILE A 276 -23.92 -9.72 -1.70
CA ILE A 276 -23.84 -10.60 -2.87
C ILE A 276 -23.05 -9.89 -3.96
N ILE A 277 -21.94 -10.50 -4.38
CA ILE A 277 -21.09 -9.98 -5.44
C ILE A 277 -21.03 -10.99 -6.56
N SER A 278 -21.44 -10.57 -7.77
CA SER A 278 -21.34 -11.40 -8.97
C SER A 278 -19.96 -11.25 -9.62
N GLN A 279 -19.47 -12.32 -10.26
CA GLN A 279 -18.22 -12.29 -11.02
C GLN A 279 -18.25 -11.18 -12.09
N ARG A 280 -19.40 -11.00 -12.75
CA ARG A 280 -19.61 -9.96 -13.77
C ARG A 280 -19.49 -8.54 -13.20
N ASP A 281 -20.12 -8.27 -12.06
CA ASP A 281 -20.01 -6.97 -11.41
C ASP A 281 -18.57 -6.70 -10.95
N LEU A 282 -17.88 -7.72 -10.43
CA LEU A 282 -16.49 -7.61 -9.98
C LEU A 282 -15.54 -7.26 -11.13
N GLU A 283 -15.64 -7.96 -12.26
CA GLU A 283 -14.77 -7.71 -13.42
C GLU A 283 -15.05 -6.34 -14.05
N ARG A 284 -16.30 -5.88 -14.07
CA ARG A 284 -16.63 -4.51 -14.50
C ARG A 284 -15.93 -3.47 -13.60
N VAL A 285 -15.92 -3.68 -12.29
CA VAL A 285 -15.19 -2.80 -11.35
C VAL A 285 -13.69 -2.87 -11.62
N ALA A 286 -13.14 -4.07 -11.83
CA ALA A 286 -11.72 -4.23 -12.13
C ALA A 286 -11.28 -3.46 -13.38
N GLU A 287 -12.10 -3.47 -14.43
CA GLU A 287 -11.86 -2.71 -15.66
C GLU A 287 -11.99 -1.20 -15.45
N THR A 288 -13.05 -0.77 -14.77
CA THR A 288 -13.38 0.66 -14.53
C THR A 288 -12.34 1.35 -13.65
N TYR A 289 -11.85 0.67 -12.62
CA TYR A 289 -10.84 1.19 -11.69
C TYR A 289 -9.41 0.84 -12.11
N HIS A 290 -9.22 0.22 -13.28
CA HIS A 290 -7.92 -0.20 -13.82
C HIS A 290 -7.09 -0.95 -12.77
N VAL A 291 -7.69 -1.94 -12.10
CA VAL A 291 -7.07 -2.67 -10.98
C VAL A 291 -5.76 -3.29 -11.44
N LYS A 292 -4.67 -2.82 -10.84
CA LYS A 292 -3.31 -3.29 -11.13
C LYS A 292 -2.95 -4.49 -10.24
N PRO A 293 -1.94 -5.28 -10.64
CA PRO A 293 -1.30 -6.23 -9.74
C PRO A 293 -0.74 -5.54 -8.49
N GLN A 294 -0.45 -6.34 -7.46
CA GLN A 294 0.20 -5.86 -6.24
C GLN A 294 1.54 -5.21 -6.56
N PHE A 295 1.80 -4.05 -5.95
CA PHE A 295 3.09 -3.37 -6.05
C PHE A 295 4.09 -3.96 -5.05
N LEU A 296 3.62 -4.32 -3.85
CA LEU A 296 4.38 -5.00 -2.83
C LEU A 296 4.61 -6.47 -3.19
N HIS A 297 5.86 -6.90 -3.17
CA HIS A 297 6.24 -8.29 -3.32
C HIS A 297 6.56 -8.90 -1.95
N LEU A 298 5.72 -9.82 -1.48
CA LEU A 298 5.81 -10.36 -0.12
C LEU A 298 7.12 -11.14 0.14
N ASP A 299 7.65 -11.77 -0.91
CA ASP A 299 8.94 -12.45 -0.97
C ASP A 299 10.16 -11.53 -0.76
N HIS A 300 9.96 -10.21 -0.85
CA HIS A 300 10.98 -9.19 -0.63
C HIS A 300 10.84 -8.47 0.73
N VAL A 301 9.84 -8.83 1.55
CA VAL A 301 9.64 -8.26 2.89
C VAL A 301 10.60 -8.93 3.88
N MET A 302 11.30 -8.12 4.69
CA MET A 302 12.41 -8.51 5.57
C MET A 302 12.08 -8.27 7.06
N LEU A 303 10.80 -8.44 7.42
CA LEU A 303 10.27 -8.28 8.77
C LEU A 303 10.25 -9.61 9.53
#